data_AF-A0A1F2R057-F1
#
_entry.id   AF-A0A1F2R057-F1
#
_cell.length_a   1.000
_cell.length_b   1.000
_cell.length_c   1.000
_cell.angle_alpha   90.00
_cell.angle_beta   90.00
_cell.angle_gamma   90.00
#
_symmetry.space_group_name_H-M   'P 1'
#
loop_
_entity.id
_entity.type
_entity.pdbx_description
1 polymer ?
#
loop_
_entity_poly.entity_id
_entity_poly.type
_entity_poly.pdbx_seq_one_letter_code
_entity_poly.pdbx_strand_id
1 'polypeptide(L)'
;MEKHEPGPAYLGFWPSWAHHIGDLVFGANDGLVTTFAVVSGVTGAELSARVAIILGVANLLADGFAMGAGNYLGARSEQQLLHSQGIVREGPEHALGHAAAIFLAFIAAGSVPLLPFAFVSGDHVFLASSVATGLTLFVVGSLRTVVTRARWFVSGLEMLAVGSAAAVVAYAVGYFLRRLI
;
A
#
# COMPACT_ATOMS: atom_id res chain seq x y z
N MET A 1 12.32 -37.90 -32.22
CA MET A 1 12.99 -36.65 -31.82
C MET A 1 11.92 -35.57 -31.82
N GLU A 2 11.28 -35.38 -30.68
CA GLU A 2 10.25 -34.36 -30.51
C GLU A 2 10.96 -33.01 -30.40
N LYS A 3 10.64 -32.11 -31.33
CA LYS A 3 11.23 -30.77 -31.39
C LYS A 3 10.68 -30.00 -30.19
N HIS A 4 11.53 -29.73 -29.21
CA HIS A 4 11.22 -28.78 -28.14
C HIS A 4 10.96 -27.42 -28.79
N GLU A 5 9.70 -27.03 -28.94
CA GLU A 5 9.34 -25.67 -29.31
C GLU A 5 9.66 -24.76 -28.12
N PRO A 6 10.30 -23.60 -28.34
CA PRO A 6 10.52 -22.64 -27.28
C PRO A 6 9.17 -22.13 -26.79
N GLY A 7 8.91 -22.33 -25.49
CA GLY A 7 7.73 -21.79 -24.83
C GLY A 7 7.61 -20.27 -25.04
N PRO A 8 6.40 -19.73 -25.02
CA PRO A 8 6.17 -18.37 -25.46
C PRO A 8 6.92 -17.30 -24.64
N ALA A 9 7.44 -16.30 -25.35
CA ALA A 9 8.28 -15.20 -24.85
C ALA A 9 7.63 -14.23 -23.83
N TYR A 10 6.41 -14.51 -23.38
CA TYR A 10 5.70 -13.72 -22.36
C TYR A 10 5.87 -14.25 -20.93
N LEU A 11 6.63 -15.33 -20.74
CA LEU A 11 7.09 -15.80 -19.43
C LEU A 11 8.20 -14.86 -18.89
N GLY A 12 7.78 -13.70 -18.39
CA GLY A 12 8.35 -12.98 -17.25
C GLY A 12 9.88 -12.89 -17.14
N PHE A 13 10.52 -12.11 -18.01
CA PHE A 13 11.85 -11.56 -17.76
C PHE A 13 11.73 -10.15 -17.15
N TRP A 14 11.09 -10.04 -15.99
CA TRP A 14 11.28 -8.84 -15.17
C TRP A 14 12.58 -9.03 -14.38
N PRO A 15 13.53 -8.09 -14.45
CA PRO A 15 14.71 -8.14 -13.61
C PRO A 15 14.33 -8.21 -12.12
N SER A 16 15.12 -8.88 -11.29
CA SER A 16 14.87 -9.00 -9.84
C SER A 16 14.63 -7.66 -9.14
N TRP A 17 15.29 -6.58 -9.60
CA TRP A 17 15.08 -5.23 -9.07
C TRP A 17 13.68 -4.67 -9.36
N ALA A 18 13.06 -5.05 -10.49
CA ALA A 18 11.74 -4.57 -10.88
C ALA A 18 10.62 -5.17 -10.00
N HIS A 19 10.80 -6.40 -9.53
CA HIS A 19 9.90 -7.05 -8.56
C HIS A 19 9.91 -6.30 -7.21
N HIS A 20 11.09 -6.00 -6.69
CA HIS A 20 11.22 -5.27 -5.42
C HIS A 20 10.64 -3.85 -5.52
N ILE A 21 10.81 -3.15 -6.64
CA ILE A 21 10.18 -1.82 -6.83
C ILE A 21 8.65 -1.95 -6.88
N GLY A 22 8.13 -2.97 -7.55
CA GLY A 22 6.68 -3.23 -7.60
C GLY A 22 6.08 -3.42 -6.20
N ASP A 23 6.73 -4.24 -5.38
CA ASP A 23 6.33 -4.51 -3.99
C ASP A 23 6.40 -3.27 -3.10
N LEU A 24 7.48 -2.48 -3.23
CA LEU A 24 7.64 -1.24 -2.47
C LEU A 24 6.53 -0.24 -2.83
N VAL A 25 6.26 -0.05 -4.12
CA VAL A 25 5.21 0.88 -4.57
C VAL A 25 3.83 0.39 -4.17
N PHE A 26 3.59 -0.92 -4.24
CA PHE A 26 2.34 -1.54 -3.82
C PHE A 26 2.09 -1.32 -2.32
N GLY A 27 3.05 -1.70 -1.47
CA GLY A 27 2.97 -1.49 -0.02
C GLY A 27 2.83 -0.01 0.35
N ALA A 28 3.60 0.87 -0.30
CA ALA A 28 3.55 2.30 -0.02
C ALA A 28 2.19 2.93 -0.36
N ASN A 29 1.63 2.61 -1.53
CA ASN A 29 0.32 3.15 -1.93
C ASN A 29 -0.78 2.65 -0.99
N ASP A 30 -0.78 1.36 -0.65
CA ASP A 30 -1.81 0.81 0.23
C ASP A 30 -1.70 1.41 1.64
N GLY A 31 -0.48 1.54 2.18
CA GLY A 31 -0.23 2.16 3.48
C GLY A 31 -0.68 3.62 3.55
N LEU A 32 -0.43 4.41 2.49
CA LEU A 32 -0.90 5.78 2.38
C LEU A 32 -2.42 5.86 2.37
N VAL A 33 -3.08 5.08 1.51
CA VAL A 33 -4.53 5.13 1.32
C VAL A 33 -5.25 4.66 2.58
N THR A 34 -4.85 3.52 3.15
CA THR A 34 -5.47 2.94 4.36
C THR A 34 -5.31 3.86 5.57
N THR A 35 -4.08 4.34 5.83
CA THR A 35 -3.83 5.19 7.00
C THR A 35 -4.47 6.56 6.84
N PHE A 36 -4.50 7.11 5.64
CA PHE A 36 -5.19 8.36 5.38
C PHE A 36 -6.71 8.22 5.54
N ALA A 37 -7.28 7.08 5.11
CA ALA A 37 -8.69 6.78 5.36
C ALA A 37 -8.99 6.71 6.87
N VAL A 38 -8.13 6.09 7.68
CA VAL A 38 -8.29 6.05 9.14
C VAL A 38 -8.32 7.46 9.73
N VAL A 39 -7.32 8.30 9.47
CA VAL A 39 -7.31 9.67 10.03
C VAL A 39 -8.45 10.54 9.47
N SER A 40 -8.89 10.30 8.23
CA SER A 40 -10.04 10.96 7.64
C SER A 40 -11.34 10.57 8.34
N GLY A 41 -11.54 9.29 8.65
CA GLY A 41 -12.69 8.82 9.42
C GLY A 41 -12.72 9.36 10.85
N VAL A 42 -11.57 9.37 11.52
CA VAL A 42 -11.43 9.96 12.86
C VAL A 42 -11.76 11.46 12.84
N THR A 43 -11.28 12.19 11.82
CA THR A 43 -11.57 13.61 11.63
C THR A 43 -13.06 13.83 11.32
N GLY A 44 -13.66 13.01 10.45
CA GLY A 44 -15.09 13.08 10.14
C GLY A 44 -15.97 12.82 11.36
N ALA A 45 -15.54 11.95 12.26
CA ALA A 45 -16.17 11.71 13.54
C ALA A 45 -15.89 12.80 14.61
N GLU A 46 -15.15 13.87 14.27
CA GLU A 46 -14.70 14.93 15.18
C GLU A 46 -14.01 14.41 16.45
N LEU A 47 -13.23 13.34 16.31
CA LEU A 47 -12.46 12.76 17.40
C LEU A 47 -11.11 13.46 17.56
N SER A 48 -10.53 13.35 18.76
CA SER A 48 -9.26 14.01 19.08
C SER A 48 -8.08 13.49 18.26
N ALA A 49 -7.09 14.35 18.01
CA ALA A 49 -5.82 13.98 17.35
C ALA A 49 -5.11 12.79 18.05
N ARG A 50 -5.27 12.65 19.37
CA ARG A 50 -4.74 11.51 20.12
C ARG A 50 -5.38 10.19 19.66
N VAL A 51 -6.69 10.18 19.41
CA VAL A 51 -7.38 8.99 18.87
C VAL A 51 -6.91 8.71 17.45
N ALA A 52 -6.68 9.74 16.63
CA ALA A 52 -6.14 9.57 15.27
C ALA A 52 -4.77 8.88 15.29
N ILE A 53 -3.87 9.28 16.19
CA ILE A 53 -2.54 8.66 16.33
C ILE A 53 -2.66 7.22 16.83
N ILE A 54 -3.47 6.98 17.88
CA ILE A 54 -3.61 5.63 18.46
C ILE A 54 -4.17 4.66 17.41
N LEU A 55 -5.29 5.01 16.78
CA LEU A 55 -5.91 4.15 15.77
C LEU A 55 -5.05 4.06 14.51
N GLY A 56 -4.46 5.17 14.07
CA GLY A 56 -3.61 5.22 12.91
C GLY A 56 -2.38 4.34 13.04
N VAL A 57 -1.63 4.44 14.14
CA VAL A 57 -0.44 3.61 14.39
C VAL A 57 -0.82 2.14 14.58
N ALA A 58 -1.90 1.86 15.32
CA ALA A 58 -2.36 0.49 15.53
C ALA A 58 -2.76 -0.17 14.20
N ASN A 59 -3.56 0.53 13.37
CA ASN A 59 -3.99 0.05 12.06
C ASN A 59 -2.80 -0.10 11.12
N LEU A 60 -1.89 0.89 11.08
CA LEU A 60 -0.70 0.87 10.24
C LEU A 60 0.16 -0.38 10.49
N LEU A 61 0.39 -0.72 11.76
CA LEU A 61 1.18 -1.91 12.12
C LEU A 61 0.44 -3.21 11.83
N ALA A 62 -0.86 -3.27 12.14
CA ALA A 62 -1.68 -4.46 11.95
C ALA A 62 -1.85 -4.80 10.47
N ASP A 63 -2.25 -3.82 9.65
CA ASP A 63 -2.49 -4.01 8.22
C ASP A 63 -1.18 -4.29 7.48
N GLY A 64 -0.11 -3.54 7.79
CA GLY A 64 1.19 -3.80 7.22
C GLY A 64 1.66 -5.22 7.49
N PHE A 65 1.53 -5.70 8.74
CA PHE A 65 1.91 -7.06 9.10
C PHE A 65 1.04 -8.08 8.36
N ALA A 66 -0.28 -7.87 8.31
CA ALA A 66 -1.21 -8.75 7.62
C ALA A 66 -0.91 -8.85 6.12
N MET A 67 -0.58 -7.73 5.46
CA MET A 67 -0.17 -7.71 4.05
C MET A 67 1.14 -8.45 3.81
N GLY A 68 2.17 -8.17 4.60
CA GLY A 68 3.47 -8.85 4.46
C GLY A 68 3.34 -10.36 4.68
N ALA A 69 2.64 -10.76 5.75
CA ALA A 69 2.34 -12.17 6.02
C ALA A 69 1.50 -12.79 4.89
N GLY A 70 0.48 -12.08 4.38
CA GLY A 70 -0.36 -12.53 3.28
C GLY A 70 0.42 -12.77 1.99
N ASN A 71 1.35 -11.87 1.64
CA ASN A 71 2.23 -12.05 0.49
C ASN A 71 3.14 -13.28 0.64
N TYR A 72 3.78 -13.44 1.80
CA TYR A 72 4.62 -14.60 2.09
C TYR A 72 3.84 -15.92 2.03
N LEU A 73 2.66 -15.97 2.68
CA LEU A 73 1.80 -17.15 2.67
C LEU A 73 1.30 -17.45 1.26
N GLY A 74 0.93 -16.43 0.48
CA GLY A 74 0.54 -16.57 -0.92
C GLY A 74 1.64 -17.20 -1.77
N ALA A 75 2.87 -16.69 -1.66
CA ALA A 75 4.03 -17.24 -2.37
C ALA A 75 4.31 -18.71 -1.97
N ARG A 76 4.18 -19.02 -0.67
CA ARG A 76 4.32 -20.39 -0.17
C ARG A 76 3.21 -21.31 -0.71
N SER A 77 1.97 -20.85 -0.75
CA SER A 77 0.84 -21.61 -1.29
C SER A 77 1.01 -21.87 -2.78
N GLU A 78 1.47 -20.90 -3.56
CA GLU A 78 1.78 -21.09 -4.99
C GLU A 78 2.85 -22.17 -5.19
N GLN A 79 3.92 -22.16 -4.38
CA GLN A 79 4.95 -23.19 -4.43
C GLN A 79 4.40 -24.59 -4.11
N GLN A 80 3.53 -24.70 -3.11
CA GLN A 80 2.90 -25.98 -2.74
C GLN A 80 2.01 -26.51 -3.86
N LEU A 81 1.28 -25.63 -4.55
CA LEU A 81 0.47 -26.01 -5.71
C LEU A 81 1.34 -26.51 -6.86
N LEU A 82 2.42 -25.81 -7.19
CA LEU A 82 3.34 -26.25 -8.25
C LEU A 82 3.97 -27.61 -7.94
N HIS A 83 4.40 -27.82 -6.69
CA HIS A 83 4.91 -29.11 -6.23
C HIS A 83 3.87 -30.23 -6.36
N SER A 84 2.59 -29.94 -6.04
CA SER A 84 1.50 -30.91 -6.23
C SER A 84 1.20 -31.25 -7.70
N GLN A 85 1.55 -30.36 -8.63
CA GLN A 85 1.42 -30.56 -10.08
C GLN A 85 2.67 -31.22 -10.69
N GLY A 86 3.66 -31.60 -9.88
CA GLY A 86 4.93 -32.16 -10.36
C GLY A 86 5.86 -31.12 -11.00
N ILE A 87 5.54 -29.82 -10.88
CA ILE A 87 6.39 -28.73 -11.37
C ILE A 87 7.42 -28.42 -10.28
N VAL A 88 8.67 -28.85 -10.51
CA VAL A 88 9.79 -28.50 -9.64
C VAL A 88 10.29 -27.11 -10.02
N ARG A 89 9.91 -26.12 -9.22
CA ARG A 89 10.51 -24.78 -9.24
C ARG A 89 11.51 -24.68 -8.10
N GLU A 90 12.67 -24.08 -8.35
CA GLU A 90 13.57 -23.67 -7.26
C GLU A 90 12.80 -22.78 -6.28
N GLY A 91 13.07 -22.95 -4.98
CA GLY A 91 12.26 -22.42 -3.90
C GLY A 91 12.10 -20.90 -3.92
N PRO A 92 11.24 -20.33 -3.06
CA PRO A 92 11.00 -18.91 -3.02
C PRO A 92 12.15 -18.24 -2.27
N GLU A 93 13.35 -18.26 -2.85
CA GLU A 93 14.58 -17.78 -2.19
C GLU A 93 14.48 -16.30 -1.77
N HIS A 94 13.43 -15.61 -2.23
CA HIS A 94 13.18 -14.20 -1.96
C HIS A 94 11.79 -13.88 -1.38
N ALA A 95 10.90 -14.84 -1.06
CA ALA A 95 9.54 -14.51 -0.59
C ALA A 95 9.52 -13.68 0.70
N LEU A 96 10.43 -13.96 1.64
CA LEU A 96 10.56 -13.14 2.84
C LEU A 96 11.01 -11.71 2.51
N GLY A 97 11.87 -11.54 1.50
CA GLY A 97 12.32 -10.24 1.03
C GLY A 97 11.19 -9.40 0.41
N HIS A 98 10.32 -10.04 -0.38
CA HIS A 98 9.14 -9.39 -0.98
C HIS A 98 8.14 -8.97 0.12
N ALA A 99 7.83 -9.88 1.05
CA ALA A 99 6.99 -9.59 2.21
C ALA A 99 7.53 -8.44 3.08
N ALA A 100 8.85 -8.44 3.34
CA ALA A 100 9.51 -7.39 4.11
C ALA A 100 9.50 -6.06 3.36
N ALA A 101 9.73 -6.05 2.05
CA ALA A 101 9.66 -4.84 1.23
C ALA A 101 8.27 -4.21 1.27
N ILE A 102 7.22 -5.00 1.08
CA ILE A 102 5.82 -4.54 1.20
C ILE A 102 5.57 -3.96 2.59
N PHE A 103 5.90 -4.69 3.65
CA PHE A 103 5.68 -4.26 5.02
C PHE A 103 6.38 -2.94 5.33
N LEU A 104 7.69 -2.85 5.03
CA LEU A 104 8.47 -1.66 5.34
C LEU A 104 8.02 -0.45 4.53
N ALA A 105 7.68 -0.63 3.26
CA ALA A 105 7.14 0.45 2.43
C ALA A 105 5.76 0.92 2.93
N PHE A 106 4.91 -0.02 3.36
CA PHE A 106 3.61 0.28 3.95
C PHE A 106 3.76 1.13 5.21
N ILE A 107 4.63 0.71 6.16
CA ILE A 107 4.89 1.48 7.38
C ILE A 107 5.47 2.86 7.06
N ALA A 108 6.47 2.93 6.18
CA ALA A 108 7.16 4.17 5.87
C ALA A 108 6.23 5.20 5.21
N ALA A 109 5.49 4.79 4.18
CA ALA A 109 4.59 5.70 3.46
C ALA A 109 3.31 5.97 4.25
N GLY A 110 2.72 4.93 4.86
CA GLY A 110 1.52 5.06 5.70
C GLY A 110 1.73 5.84 7.00
N SER A 111 2.98 6.08 7.41
CA SER A 111 3.27 7.01 8.50
C SER A 111 3.01 8.48 8.12
N VAL A 112 3.10 8.84 6.83
CA VAL A 112 3.02 10.24 6.38
C VAL A 112 1.72 10.95 6.78
N PRO A 113 0.52 10.35 6.62
CA PRO A 113 -0.73 10.94 7.10
C PRO A 113 -0.75 11.23 8.61
N LEU A 114 0.01 10.47 9.40
CA LEU A 114 0.04 10.57 10.86
C LEU A 114 0.99 11.66 11.37
N LEU A 115 2.05 11.98 10.61
CA LEU A 115 3.08 12.92 11.07
C LEU A 115 2.49 14.28 11.47
N PRO A 116 1.57 14.91 10.70
CA PRO A 116 1.03 16.20 11.10
C PRO A 116 0.23 16.14 12.41
N PHE A 117 -0.42 15.01 12.73
CA PHE A 117 -1.12 14.86 14.00
C PHE A 117 -0.18 14.80 15.21
N ALA A 118 1.08 14.39 15.01
CA ALA A 118 2.09 14.33 16.07
C ALA A 118 2.79 15.68 16.33
N PHE A 119 2.96 16.51 15.30
CA PHE A 119 3.80 17.71 15.38
C PHE A 119 3.04 19.03 15.19
N VAL A 120 1.89 19.01 14.53
CA VAL A 120 1.06 20.20 14.29
C VAL A 120 -0.06 20.21 15.32
N SER A 121 -0.36 21.39 15.85
CA SER A 121 -1.49 21.61 16.77
C SER A 121 -2.48 22.60 16.15
N GLY A 122 -3.76 22.46 16.52
CA GLY A 122 -4.83 23.38 16.12
C GLY A 122 -5.67 22.90 14.92
N ASP A 123 -6.43 23.81 14.34
CA ASP A 123 -7.49 23.49 13.38
C ASP A 123 -6.97 23.05 12.00
N HIS A 124 -5.68 23.29 11.72
CA HIS A 124 -5.07 23.02 10.42
C HIS A 124 -4.38 21.65 10.33
N VAL A 125 -4.43 20.82 11.36
CA VAL A 125 -3.76 19.51 11.41
C VAL A 125 -4.23 18.59 10.27
N PHE A 126 -5.55 18.50 10.06
CA PHE A 126 -6.11 17.65 9.01
C PHE A 126 -5.75 18.16 7.61
N LEU A 127 -5.72 19.48 7.41
CA LEU A 127 -5.30 20.08 6.14
C LEU A 127 -3.82 19.77 5.86
N ALA A 128 -2.95 19.90 6.87
CA ALA A 128 -1.54 19.55 6.75
C ALA A 128 -1.34 18.06 6.41
N SER A 129 -2.09 17.17 7.06
CA SER A 129 -2.12 15.73 6.74
C SER A 129 -2.59 15.46 5.32
N SER A 130 -3.66 16.13 4.87
CA SER A 130 -4.21 15.97 3.52
C SER A 130 -3.22 16.41 2.45
N VAL A 131 -2.55 17.54 2.63
CA VAL A 131 -1.54 18.05 1.68
C VAL A 131 -0.31 17.13 1.66
N ALA A 132 0.22 16.74 2.82
CA ALA A 132 1.37 15.85 2.89
C ALA A 132 1.08 14.49 2.24
N THR A 133 -0.09 13.92 2.54
CA THR A 133 -0.51 12.64 1.95
C THR A 133 -0.74 12.77 0.45
N GLY A 134 -1.42 13.83 -0.01
CA GLY A 134 -1.69 14.05 -1.43
C GLY A 134 -0.40 14.14 -2.24
N LEU A 135 0.57 14.94 -1.79
CA LEU A 135 1.89 15.02 -2.44
C LEU A 135 2.57 13.66 -2.47
N THR A 136 2.51 12.90 -1.37
CA THR A 136 3.16 11.58 -1.28
C THR A 136 2.48 10.55 -2.18
N LEU A 137 1.15 10.50 -2.22
CA LEU A 137 0.38 9.64 -3.14
C LEU A 137 0.73 9.95 -4.59
N PHE A 138 0.84 11.22 -4.95
CA PHE A 138 1.22 11.60 -6.31
C PHE A 138 2.64 11.15 -6.65
N VAL A 139 3.60 11.34 -5.73
CA VAL A 139 4.99 10.94 -5.91
C VAL A 139 5.11 9.41 -6.01
N VAL A 140 4.58 8.66 -5.04
CA VAL A 140 4.63 7.19 -5.04
C VAL A 140 3.86 6.63 -6.25
N GLY A 141 2.71 7.19 -6.59
CA GLY A 141 1.95 6.85 -7.78
C GLY A 141 2.72 7.12 -9.08
N SER A 142 3.49 8.20 -9.14
CA SER A 142 4.36 8.49 -10.29
C SER A 142 5.53 7.51 -10.39
N LEU A 143 6.15 7.14 -9.25
CA LEU A 143 7.28 6.19 -9.20
C LEU A 143 6.92 4.81 -9.76
N ARG A 144 5.65 4.39 -9.66
CA ARG A 144 5.12 3.17 -10.30
C ARG A 144 5.50 3.07 -11.79
N THR A 145 5.56 4.21 -12.48
CA THR A 145 5.78 4.26 -13.94
C THR A 145 7.18 3.91 -14.38
N VAL A 146 8.15 3.89 -13.45
CA VAL A 146 9.50 3.37 -13.68
C VAL A 146 9.46 1.90 -14.13
N VAL A 147 8.50 1.13 -13.61
CA VAL A 147 8.34 -0.28 -13.96
C VAL A 147 7.32 -0.46 -15.11
N THR A 148 6.22 0.30 -15.10
CA THR A 148 5.11 0.07 -16.03
C THR A 148 5.19 0.83 -17.36
N ARG A 149 6.18 1.73 -17.56
CA ARG A 149 6.32 2.62 -18.73
C ARG A 149 5.08 3.48 -19.04
N ALA A 150 4.15 3.63 -18.09
CA ALA A 150 2.99 4.50 -18.23
C ALA A 150 3.37 5.99 -18.13
N ARG A 151 2.41 6.90 -18.41
CA ARG A 151 2.61 8.34 -18.21
C ARG A 151 2.65 8.65 -16.71
N TRP A 152 3.81 9.06 -16.18
CA TRP A 152 4.04 9.33 -14.75
C TRP A 152 2.97 10.21 -14.11
N PHE A 153 2.61 11.32 -14.78
CA PHE A 153 1.60 12.26 -14.29
C PHE A 153 0.20 11.62 -14.15
N VAL A 154 -0.19 10.76 -15.10
CA VAL A 154 -1.49 10.08 -15.06
C VAL A 154 -1.53 9.09 -13.90
N SER A 155 -0.47 8.30 -13.72
CA SER A 155 -0.37 7.34 -12.61
C SER A 155 -0.38 8.03 -11.24
N GLY A 156 0.28 9.19 -11.12
CA GLY A 156 0.20 10.02 -9.93
C GLY A 156 -1.21 10.55 -9.65
N LEU A 157 -1.92 11.03 -10.69
CA LEU A 157 -3.31 11.49 -10.57
C LEU A 157 -4.29 10.36 -10.23
N GLU A 158 -4.10 9.17 -10.79
CA GLU A 158 -4.90 7.99 -10.46
C GLU A 158 -4.80 7.67 -8.97
N MET A 159 -3.59 7.65 -8.40
CA MET A 159 -3.39 7.38 -6.97
C MET A 159 -3.96 8.49 -6.09
N LEU A 160 -3.82 9.76 -6.49
CA LEU A 160 -4.50 10.87 -5.81
C LEU A 160 -6.02 10.69 -5.80
N ALA A 161 -6.62 10.29 -6.92
CA ALA A 161 -8.06 10.07 -7.03
C ALA A 161 -8.52 8.91 -6.13
N VAL A 162 -7.79 7.79 -6.14
CA VAL A 162 -8.07 6.63 -5.27
C VAL A 162 -7.99 7.01 -3.80
N GLY A 163 -6.90 7.65 -3.37
CA GLY A 163 -6.72 8.07 -1.98
C GLY A 163 -7.76 9.11 -1.54
N SER A 164 -8.10 10.06 -2.40
CA SER A 164 -9.15 11.05 -2.12
C SER A 164 -10.51 10.40 -1.99
N ALA A 165 -10.87 9.44 -2.86
CA ALA A 165 -12.13 8.73 -2.77
C ALA A 165 -12.24 7.91 -1.47
N ALA A 166 -11.18 7.17 -1.11
CA ALA A 166 -11.13 6.41 0.14
C ALA A 166 -11.28 7.32 1.37
N ALA A 167 -10.59 8.47 1.38
CA ALA A 167 -10.69 9.45 2.44
C ALA A 167 -12.08 10.05 2.57
N VAL A 168 -12.72 10.42 1.46
CA VAL A 168 -14.10 10.94 1.44
C VAL A 168 -15.09 9.91 2.00
N VAL A 169 -14.97 8.64 1.59
CA VAL A 169 -15.82 7.57 2.10
C VAL A 169 -15.62 7.41 3.61
N ALA A 170 -14.39 7.32 4.09
CA ALA A 170 -14.10 7.14 5.51
C ALA A 170 -14.55 8.35 6.35
N TYR A 171 -14.28 9.57 5.89
CA TYR A 171 -14.74 10.81 6.53
C TYR A 171 -16.27 10.85 6.63
N ALA A 172 -16.97 10.54 5.53
CA ALA A 172 -18.42 10.51 5.50
C ALA A 172 -18.97 9.48 6.50
N VAL A 173 -18.42 8.27 6.53
CA VAL A 173 -18.81 7.23 7.50
C VAL A 173 -18.61 7.72 8.94
N GLY A 174 -17.45 8.29 9.27
CA GLY A 174 -17.18 8.86 10.59
C GLY A 174 -18.18 9.94 10.98
N TYR A 175 -18.47 10.86 10.05
CA TYR A 175 -19.44 11.93 10.21
C TYR A 175 -20.86 11.42 10.47
N PHE A 176 -21.30 10.41 9.70
CA PHE A 176 -22.63 9.82 9.87
C PHE A 176 -22.75 9.05 11.18
N LEU A 177 -21.76 8.21 11.51
CA LEU A 177 -21.81 7.41 12.73
C LEU A 177 -21.85 8.29 13.98
N ARG A 178 -21.06 9.38 14.02
CA ARG A 178 -21.11 10.35 15.13
C ARG A 178 -22.50 10.97 15.35
N ARG A 179 -23.36 11.03 14.33
CA ARG A 179 -24.74 11.54 14.49
C ARG A 179 -25.70 10.48 15.05
N LEU A 180 -25.33 9.21 14.96
CA LEU A 180 -26.17 8.08 15.37
C LEU A 180 -25.87 7.63 16.81
N ILE A 181 -24.63 7.80 17.28
CA ILE A 181 -24.18 7.45 18.64
C ILE A 181 -23.80 8.69 19.43
#